data_AF-A0A9W9L9N6-F1
#
_entry.id   AF-A0A9W9L9N6-F1
#
_cell.length_a   1.000
_cell.length_b   1.000
_cell.length_c   1.000
_cell.angle_alpha   90.00
_cell.angle_beta   90.00
_cell.angle_gamma   90.00
#
_symmetry.space_group_name_H-M   'P 1'
#
loop_
_entity.id
_entity.type
_entity.pdbx_description
1 polymer ?
#
loop_
_entity_poly.entity_id
_entity_poly.type
_entity_poly.pdbx_seq_one_letter_code
_entity_poly.pdbx_strand_id
1 'polypeptide(L)'
;MPSANLNHQLTLDTLPAPLFSLLNGEIKQDTRLTSVMSCIADLNALATVLRAELATNGDAIWDDEERMGFLMNPVAYHLLRQQPAISGRRVQRSDMISEALRLGSTVWIIEVKRRCRSYPGTARSWVSALLNILSEDTDLQSIWSRDSHLQTVRLWLLILCGIGETSDQDHELAMRMIVGVIKKHRLASWKGIMVDIRRMPWLDIFESRCATLGQQIKGNFT
;
A
#
# COMPACT_ATOMS: atom_id res chain seq x y z
N MET A 1 -8.03 -29.08 -19.98
CA MET A 1 -7.46 -27.94 -19.24
C MET A 1 -8.33 -26.72 -19.51
N PRO A 2 -9.07 -26.19 -18.53
CA PRO A 2 -9.81 -24.96 -18.74
C PRO A 2 -8.87 -23.78 -18.55
N SER A 3 -8.70 -23.01 -19.61
CA SER A 3 -8.07 -21.69 -19.63
C SER A 3 -8.87 -20.76 -18.73
N ALA A 4 -8.27 -20.36 -17.61
CA ALA A 4 -8.82 -19.33 -16.73
C ALA A 4 -8.68 -17.98 -17.41
N ASN A 5 -9.66 -17.62 -18.24
CA ASN A 5 -9.97 -16.23 -18.53
C ASN A 5 -10.47 -15.59 -17.23
N LEU A 6 -9.53 -15.09 -16.43
CA LEU A 6 -9.80 -14.14 -15.35
C LEU A 6 -10.25 -12.84 -16.00
N ASN A 7 -11.53 -12.76 -16.32
CA ASN A 7 -12.19 -11.47 -16.47
C ASN A 7 -11.98 -10.73 -15.15
N HIS A 8 -11.13 -9.70 -15.15
CA HIS A 8 -11.01 -8.71 -14.08
C HIS A 8 -12.31 -7.88 -14.00
N GLN A 9 -13.41 -8.53 -13.64
CA GLN A 9 -14.49 -7.84 -12.96
C GLN A 9 -13.94 -7.48 -11.59
N LEU A 10 -13.99 -6.19 -11.25
CA LEU A 10 -13.77 -5.68 -9.90
C LEU A 10 -14.38 -6.67 -8.89
N THR A 11 -13.54 -7.38 -8.15
CA THR A 11 -13.94 -8.15 -6.96
C THR A 11 -14.17 -7.14 -5.84
N LEU A 12 -15.23 -6.33 -5.97
CA LEU A 12 -15.64 -5.32 -4.98
C LEU A 12 -15.72 -5.91 -3.57
N ASP A 13 -16.04 -7.20 -3.48
CA ASP A 13 -16.18 -7.96 -2.25
C ASP A 13 -14.88 -8.03 -1.43
N THR A 14 -13.71 -7.93 -2.08
CA THR A 14 -12.41 -7.95 -1.40
C THR A 14 -11.73 -6.59 -1.38
N LEU A 15 -12.36 -5.54 -1.92
CA LEU A 15 -11.81 -4.20 -1.87
C LEU A 15 -11.78 -3.67 -0.42
N PRO A 16 -10.64 -3.16 0.07
CA PRO A 16 -10.54 -2.55 1.39
C PRO A 16 -11.62 -1.48 1.62
N ALA A 17 -12.28 -1.51 2.78
CA ALA A 17 -13.34 -0.57 3.12
C ALA A 17 -12.95 0.91 2.92
N PRO A 18 -11.73 1.38 3.26
CA PRO A 18 -11.32 2.75 2.95
C PRO A 18 -11.34 3.09 1.46
N LEU A 19 -11.01 2.14 0.58
CA LEU A 19 -11.03 2.37 -0.87
C LEU A 19 -12.42 2.23 -1.46
N PHE A 20 -13.24 1.34 -0.91
CA PHE A 20 -14.64 1.20 -1.33
C PHE A 20 -15.42 2.51 -1.16
N SER A 21 -15.19 3.23 -0.06
CA SER A 21 -15.80 4.55 0.17
C SER A 21 -15.44 5.58 -0.92
N LEU A 22 -14.30 5.43 -1.60
CA LEU A 22 -13.87 6.34 -2.67
C LEU A 22 -14.62 6.11 -3.98
N LEU A 23 -15.25 4.95 -4.16
CA LEU A 23 -16.00 4.60 -5.38
C LEU A 23 -17.31 5.38 -5.53
N ASN A 24 -17.80 6.01 -4.46
CA ASN A 24 -19.07 6.74 -4.45
C ASN A 24 -18.97 8.18 -4.98
N GLY A 25 -17.83 8.59 -5.56
CA GLY A 25 -17.58 9.96 -6.05
C GLY A 25 -17.06 10.06 -7.49
N GLU A 26 -16.47 11.22 -7.83
CA GLU A 26 -15.87 11.57 -9.16
C GLU A 26 -14.86 10.53 -9.69
N ILE A 27 -14.34 9.68 -8.79
CA ILE A 27 -13.34 8.64 -9.04
C ILE A 27 -13.87 7.50 -9.93
N LYS A 28 -15.18 7.26 -9.97
CA LYS A 28 -15.78 6.13 -10.69
C LYS A 28 -15.60 6.19 -12.22
N GLN A 29 -15.29 7.36 -12.77
CA GLN A 29 -15.07 7.55 -14.22
C GLN A 29 -13.61 7.33 -14.65
N ASP A 30 -12.68 7.18 -13.70
CA ASP A 30 -11.27 6.97 -13.99
C ASP A 30 -10.97 5.47 -14.13
N THR A 31 -10.76 5.04 -15.37
CA THR A 31 -10.49 3.63 -15.73
C THR A 31 -9.17 3.11 -15.15
N ARG A 32 -8.17 3.98 -15.01
CA ARG A 32 -6.86 3.63 -14.47
C ARG A 32 -6.93 3.44 -12.97
N LEU A 33 -7.52 4.39 -12.26
CA LEU A 33 -7.75 4.29 -10.81
C LEU A 33 -8.60 3.06 -10.48
N THR A 34 -9.63 2.79 -11.29
CA THR A 34 -10.44 1.58 -11.17
C THR A 34 -9.61 0.30 -11.33
N SER A 35 -8.71 0.25 -12.32
CA SER A 35 -7.83 -0.88 -12.56
C SER A 35 -6.84 -1.11 -11.40
N VAL A 36 -6.28 -0.02 -10.84
CA VAL A 36 -5.40 -0.08 -9.66
C VAL A 36 -6.17 -0.53 -8.42
N MET A 37 -7.42 -0.08 -8.22
CA MET A 37 -8.27 -0.55 -7.13
C MET A 37 -8.57 -2.05 -7.24
N SER A 38 -8.79 -2.57 -8.46
CA SER A 38 -8.95 -4.02 -8.67
C SER A 38 -7.70 -4.78 -8.23
N CYS A 39 -6.50 -4.29 -8.58
CA CYS A 39 -5.24 -4.91 -8.13
C CYS A 39 -5.13 -4.91 -6.60
N ILE A 40 -5.62 -3.86 -5.92
CA ILE A 40 -5.62 -3.80 -4.46
C ILE A 40 -6.64 -4.76 -3.84
N ALA A 41 -7.79 -4.95 -4.47
CA ALA A 41 -8.76 -5.97 -4.06
C ALA A 41 -8.14 -7.37 -4.16
N ASP A 42 -7.37 -7.65 -5.22
CA ASP A 42 -6.62 -8.89 -5.37
C ASP A 42 -5.54 -9.02 -4.30
N LEU A 43 -4.77 -7.96 -4.01
CA LEU A 43 -3.79 -7.96 -2.92
C LEU A 43 -4.44 -8.21 -1.55
N ASN A 44 -5.62 -7.67 -1.30
CA ASN A 44 -6.33 -7.88 -0.04
C ASN A 44 -6.82 -9.34 0.11
N ALA A 45 -7.30 -9.93 -0.99
CA ALA A 45 -7.66 -11.34 -1.05
C ALA A 45 -6.43 -12.23 -0.79
N LEU A 46 -5.31 -11.95 -1.47
CA LEU A 46 -4.04 -12.64 -1.27
C LEU A 46 -3.54 -12.49 0.17
N ALA A 47 -3.59 -11.30 0.75
CA ALA A 47 -3.21 -11.07 2.14
C ALA A 47 -4.06 -11.91 3.11
N THR A 48 -5.34 -12.11 2.81
CA THR A 48 -6.23 -12.95 3.61
C THR A 48 -5.88 -14.44 3.49
N VAL A 49 -5.63 -14.93 2.27
CA VAL A 49 -5.18 -16.30 2.03
C VAL A 49 -3.85 -16.56 2.75
N LEU A 50 -2.87 -15.67 2.60
CA LEU A 50 -1.55 -15.81 3.21
C LEU A 50 -1.62 -15.80 4.74
N ARG A 51 -2.49 -14.99 5.35
CA ARG A 51 -2.70 -15.02 6.81
C ARG A 51 -3.31 -16.35 7.28
N ALA A 52 -4.27 -16.90 6.54
CA ALA A 52 -4.87 -18.19 6.88
C ALA A 52 -3.85 -19.34 6.73
N GLU A 53 -3.04 -19.29 5.68
CA GLU A 53 -1.95 -20.24 5.44
C GLU A 53 -0.87 -20.14 6.53
N LEU A 54 -0.46 -18.94 6.91
CA LEU A 54 0.49 -18.71 8.00
C LEU A 54 -0.04 -19.27 9.34
N ALA A 55 -1.33 -19.11 9.61
CA ALA A 55 -1.96 -19.66 10.81
C ALA A 55 -2.00 -21.20 10.82
N THR A 56 -2.05 -21.82 9.64
CA THR A 56 -2.17 -23.29 9.50
C THR A 56 -0.80 -23.97 9.41
N ASN A 57 0.12 -23.38 8.63
CA ASN A 57 1.38 -23.98 8.22
C ASN A 57 2.61 -23.29 8.82
N GLY A 58 2.43 -22.21 9.58
CA GLY A 58 3.53 -21.43 10.14
C GLY A 58 4.42 -20.83 9.04
N ASP A 59 5.70 -20.64 9.38
CA ASP A 59 6.66 -19.99 8.48
C ASP A 59 7.03 -20.80 7.23
N ALA A 60 6.61 -22.06 7.11
CA ALA A 60 6.90 -22.91 5.95
C ALA A 60 6.34 -22.34 4.64
N ILE A 61 5.31 -21.49 4.71
CA ILE A 61 4.73 -20.83 3.53
C ILE A 61 5.74 -19.94 2.80
N TRP A 62 6.75 -19.43 3.51
CA TRP A 62 7.74 -18.51 2.96
C TRP A 62 8.86 -19.23 2.20
N ASP A 63 8.96 -20.54 2.33
CA ASP A 63 9.98 -21.35 1.67
C ASP A 63 9.56 -21.78 0.24
N ASP A 64 8.28 -21.63 -0.11
CA ASP A 64 7.73 -21.93 -1.43
C ASP A 64 7.76 -20.71 -2.35
N GLU A 65 8.94 -20.44 -2.93
CA GLU A 65 9.15 -19.34 -3.88
C GLU A 65 8.24 -19.45 -5.11
N GLU A 66 8.05 -20.66 -5.64
CA GLU A 66 7.29 -20.89 -6.87
C GLU A 66 5.83 -20.52 -6.68
N ARG A 67 5.20 -21.00 -5.61
CA ARG A 67 3.82 -20.65 -5.24
C ARG A 67 3.67 -19.16 -5.02
N MET A 68 4.63 -18.52 -4.34
CA MET A 68 4.59 -17.06 -4.11
C MET A 68 4.70 -16.28 -5.43
N GLY A 69 5.52 -16.76 -6.36
CA GLY A 69 5.58 -16.26 -7.73
C GLY A 69 4.23 -16.36 -8.44
N PHE A 70 3.58 -17.53 -8.40
CA PHE A 70 2.27 -17.75 -9.01
C PHE A 70 1.19 -16.82 -8.46
N LEU A 71 1.19 -16.56 -7.16
CA LEU A 71 0.20 -15.69 -6.52
C LEU A 71 0.45 -14.20 -6.82
N MET A 72 1.71 -13.77 -6.77
CA MET A 72 2.05 -12.33 -6.80
C MET A 72 2.32 -11.77 -8.19
N ASN A 73 2.86 -12.58 -9.10
CA ASN A 73 3.27 -12.11 -10.43
C ASN A 73 2.11 -11.58 -11.29
N PRO A 74 0.91 -12.19 -11.30
CA PRO A 74 -0.23 -11.64 -12.04
C PRO A 74 -0.59 -10.23 -11.57
N VAL A 75 -0.70 -10.03 -10.26
CA VAL A 75 -1.04 -8.71 -9.69
C VAL A 75 0.05 -7.69 -9.97
N ALA A 76 1.32 -8.08 -9.81
CA ALA A 76 2.46 -7.22 -10.14
C ALA A 76 2.46 -6.80 -11.62
N TYR A 77 2.19 -7.74 -12.53
CA TYR A 77 2.09 -7.47 -13.97
C TYR A 77 0.98 -6.47 -14.28
N HIS A 78 -0.21 -6.64 -13.68
CA HIS A 78 -1.32 -5.71 -13.87
C HIS A 78 -0.98 -4.31 -13.34
N LEU A 79 -0.38 -4.20 -12.16
CA LEU A 79 0.08 -2.92 -11.60
C LEU A 79 1.09 -2.21 -12.49
N LEU A 80 2.07 -2.94 -13.03
CA LEU A 80 3.09 -2.38 -13.94
C LEU A 80 2.47 -1.87 -15.24
N ARG A 81 1.44 -2.54 -15.76
CA ARG A 81 0.69 -2.06 -16.94
C ARG A 81 -0.08 -0.76 -16.71
N GLN A 82 -0.39 -0.41 -15.46
CA GLN A 82 -1.08 0.84 -15.11
C GLN A 82 -0.11 2.03 -14.91
N GLN A 83 1.16 1.89 -15.30
CA GLN A 83 2.11 2.99 -15.27
C GLN A 83 1.59 4.17 -16.13
N PRO A 84 1.65 5.41 -15.63
CA PRO A 84 1.11 6.54 -16.37
C PRO A 84 1.92 6.72 -17.65
N ALA A 85 1.22 6.87 -18.78
CA ALA A 85 1.88 7.34 -19.99
C ALA A 85 2.41 8.75 -19.73
N ILE A 86 3.62 9.06 -20.24
CA ILE A 86 4.14 10.42 -20.25
C ILE A 86 3.19 11.25 -21.10
N SER A 87 2.24 11.92 -20.45
CA SER A 87 1.25 12.76 -21.12
C SER A 87 1.43 14.17 -20.59
N GLY A 88 1.56 15.14 -21.48
CA GLY A 88 1.63 16.57 -21.14
C GLY A 88 0.31 17.13 -20.58
N ARG A 89 -0.58 16.26 -20.06
CA ARG A 89 -1.86 16.65 -19.48
C ARG A 89 -1.65 17.10 -18.04
N ARG A 90 -2.47 18.07 -17.61
CA ARG A 90 -2.53 18.49 -16.22
C ARG A 90 -2.89 17.29 -15.33
N VAL A 91 -2.03 16.99 -14.36
CA VAL A 91 -2.19 15.90 -13.39
C VAL A 91 -3.48 16.10 -12.61
N GLN A 92 -4.39 15.12 -12.65
CA GLN A 92 -5.63 15.14 -11.87
C GLN A 92 -5.43 14.50 -10.49
N ARG A 93 -6.36 14.78 -9.57
CA ARG A 93 -6.37 14.17 -8.23
C ARG A 93 -6.40 12.63 -8.29
N SER A 94 -7.20 12.07 -9.20
CA SER A 94 -7.30 10.63 -9.39
C SER A 94 -6.00 10.02 -9.91
N ASP A 95 -5.23 10.74 -10.75
CA ASP A 95 -3.91 10.30 -11.21
C ASP A 95 -2.92 10.14 -10.07
N MET A 96 -2.90 11.11 -9.13
CA MET A 96 -2.01 11.07 -7.97
C MET A 96 -2.40 9.95 -6.99
N ILE A 97 -3.70 9.79 -6.73
CA ILE A 97 -4.19 8.69 -5.87
C ILE A 97 -3.86 7.34 -6.52
N SER A 98 -4.15 7.19 -7.81
CA SER A 98 -3.88 5.97 -8.58
C SER A 98 -2.39 5.63 -8.57
N GLU A 99 -1.52 6.62 -8.81
CA GLU A 99 -0.08 6.41 -8.81
C GLU A 99 0.45 6.06 -7.43
N ALA A 100 0.01 6.76 -6.38
CA ALA A 100 0.42 6.45 -5.00
C ALA A 100 -0.01 5.02 -4.60
N LEU A 101 -1.24 4.62 -4.94
CA LEU A 101 -1.76 3.27 -4.71
C LEU A 101 -0.97 2.21 -5.48
N ARG A 102 -0.65 2.48 -6.76
CA ARG A 102 0.14 1.58 -7.61
C ARG A 102 1.55 1.37 -7.05
N LEU A 103 2.21 2.46 -6.64
CA LEU A 103 3.54 2.44 -6.04
C LEU A 103 3.52 1.69 -4.71
N GLY A 104 2.59 2.02 -3.81
CA GLY A 104 2.50 1.35 -2.50
C GLY A 104 2.18 -0.14 -2.61
N SER A 105 1.31 -0.52 -3.54
CA SER A 105 1.02 -1.92 -3.85
C SER A 105 2.27 -2.65 -4.38
N THR A 106 3.08 -1.97 -5.18
CA THR A 106 4.35 -2.51 -5.69
C THR A 106 5.37 -2.69 -4.56
N VAL A 107 5.49 -1.72 -3.65
CA VAL A 107 6.33 -1.83 -2.44
C VAL A 107 5.88 -3.02 -1.60
N TRP A 108 4.58 -3.16 -1.35
CA TRP A 108 4.01 -4.29 -0.62
C TRP A 108 4.40 -5.64 -1.25
N ILE A 109 4.23 -5.79 -2.57
CA ILE A 109 4.59 -7.02 -3.27
C ILE A 109 6.09 -7.31 -3.15
N ILE A 110 6.95 -6.30 -3.34
CA ILE A 110 8.40 -6.47 -3.22
C ILE A 110 8.77 -6.96 -1.81
N GLU A 111 8.21 -6.35 -0.76
CA GLU A 111 8.49 -6.74 0.62
C GLU A 111 8.05 -8.18 0.93
N VAL A 112 6.90 -8.62 0.42
CA VAL A 112 6.46 -10.01 0.54
C VAL A 112 7.39 -10.95 -0.24
N LYS A 113 7.69 -10.63 -1.50
CA LYS A 113 8.55 -11.47 -2.35
C LYS A 113 9.97 -11.60 -1.78
N ARG A 114 10.50 -10.55 -1.15
CA ARG A 114 11.78 -10.58 -0.43
C ARG A 114 11.75 -11.53 0.76
N ARG A 115 10.65 -11.57 1.53
CA ARG A 115 10.48 -12.53 2.63
C ARG A 115 10.57 -13.98 2.16
N CYS A 116 10.12 -14.25 0.93
CA CYS A 116 10.19 -15.56 0.28
C CYS A 116 11.47 -15.78 -0.55
N ARG A 117 12.45 -14.87 -0.48
CA ARG A 117 13.69 -14.89 -1.29
C ARG A 117 13.49 -14.89 -2.82
N SER A 118 12.26 -14.66 -3.27
CA SER A 118 11.83 -14.64 -4.68
C SER A 118 12.09 -13.33 -5.40
N TYR A 119 12.76 -12.37 -4.74
CA TYR A 119 13.13 -11.09 -5.33
C TYR A 119 14.38 -10.51 -4.67
N PRO A 120 15.51 -10.39 -5.39
CA PRO A 120 16.77 -9.90 -4.80
C PRO A 120 16.82 -8.36 -4.69
N GLY A 121 16.01 -7.62 -5.44
CA GLY A 121 16.01 -6.16 -5.48
C GLY A 121 15.33 -5.49 -4.28
N THR A 122 15.49 -4.17 -4.15
CA THR A 122 14.88 -3.37 -3.07
C THR A 122 13.72 -2.51 -3.59
N ALA A 123 12.87 -2.06 -2.67
CA ALA A 123 11.75 -1.17 -2.99
C ALA A 123 12.15 0.32 -3.06
N ARG A 124 13.44 0.65 -2.90
CA ARG A 124 13.94 2.00 -2.63
C ARG A 124 13.43 3.05 -3.63
N SER A 125 13.60 2.83 -4.94
CA SER A 125 13.18 3.79 -5.97
C SER A 125 11.66 4.03 -5.98
N TRP A 126 10.88 2.98 -5.72
CA TRP A 126 9.43 3.07 -5.60
C TRP A 126 9.02 3.85 -4.36
N VAL A 127 9.72 3.66 -3.24
CA VAL A 127 9.49 4.42 -2.00
C VAL A 127 9.81 5.90 -2.17
N SER A 128 10.96 6.26 -2.74
CA SER A 128 11.30 7.68 -2.95
C SER A 128 10.26 8.37 -3.86
N ALA A 129 9.82 7.69 -4.94
CA ALA A 129 8.76 8.21 -5.80
C ALA A 129 7.42 8.35 -5.06
N LEU A 130 7.06 7.38 -4.23
CA LEU A 130 5.84 7.41 -3.43
C LEU A 130 5.88 8.54 -2.39
N LEU A 131 6.99 8.71 -1.68
CA LEU A 131 7.15 9.77 -0.70
C LEU A 131 7.03 11.15 -1.35
N ASN A 132 7.59 11.35 -2.54
CA ASN A 132 7.41 12.60 -3.29
C ASN A 132 5.92 12.91 -3.50
N ILE A 133 5.13 11.95 -4.00
CA ILE A 133 3.68 12.13 -4.22
C ILE A 133 2.93 12.38 -2.91
N LEU A 134 3.31 11.69 -1.83
CA LEU A 134 2.68 11.85 -0.51
C LEU A 134 3.10 13.16 0.18
N SER A 135 4.25 13.72 -0.21
CA SER A 135 4.85 14.95 0.35
C SER A 135 4.31 16.23 -0.28
N GLU A 136 3.64 16.13 -1.43
CA GLU A 136 2.92 17.22 -2.09
C GLU A 136 1.72 17.66 -1.22
N ASP A 137 2.07 18.35 -0.13
CA ASP A 137 1.21 18.92 0.92
C ASP A 137 1.48 20.43 1.02
N THR A 138 1.79 21.08 -0.11
CA THR A 138 1.85 22.54 -0.22
C THR A 138 0.45 23.08 -0.47
N ASP A 139 -0.09 23.73 0.56
CA ASP A 139 -1.30 24.56 0.64
C ASP A 139 -2.68 23.87 0.64
N LEU A 140 -3.33 23.93 1.83
CA LEU A 140 -4.78 24.05 2.18
C LEU A 140 -5.85 23.22 1.43
N GLN A 141 -5.51 22.47 0.39
CA GLN A 141 -6.34 21.62 -0.48
C GLN A 141 -5.72 20.22 -0.62
N SER A 142 -4.93 19.81 0.38
CA SER A 142 -4.27 18.51 0.47
C SER A 142 -5.23 17.36 0.09
N ILE A 143 -4.92 16.69 -1.02
CA ILE A 143 -5.66 15.55 -1.61
C ILE A 143 -6.02 14.52 -0.55
N TRP A 144 -5.11 14.34 0.39
CA TRP A 144 -5.15 13.35 1.46
C TRP A 144 -5.84 13.82 2.73
N SER A 145 -6.00 15.13 2.95
CA SER A 145 -6.49 15.67 4.23
C SER A 145 -8.02 15.76 4.32
N ARG A 146 -8.74 15.74 3.20
CA ARG A 146 -10.18 16.00 3.17
C ARG A 146 -11.06 14.81 3.58
N ASP A 147 -10.57 13.60 3.37
CA ASP A 147 -11.35 12.38 3.56
C ASP A 147 -10.61 11.46 4.55
N SER A 148 -11.30 11.06 5.62
CA SER A 148 -10.78 10.15 6.64
C SER A 148 -10.34 8.79 6.06
N HIS A 149 -10.97 8.33 4.99
CA HIS A 149 -10.58 7.12 4.29
C HIS A 149 -9.27 7.32 3.52
N LEU A 150 -9.09 8.45 2.83
CA LEU A 150 -7.81 8.79 2.19
C LEU A 150 -6.69 9.02 3.20
N GLN A 151 -7.00 9.51 4.39
CA GLN A 151 -6.02 9.61 5.49
C GLN A 151 -5.54 8.21 5.92
N THR A 152 -6.47 7.26 6.05
CA THR A 152 -6.14 5.86 6.37
C THR A 152 -5.25 5.25 5.28
N VAL A 153 -5.60 5.46 4.01
CA VAL A 153 -4.80 5.02 2.87
C VAL A 153 -3.42 5.66 2.87
N ARG A 154 -3.33 6.98 3.09
CA ARG A 154 -2.05 7.71 3.20
C ARG A 154 -1.17 7.14 4.32
N LEU A 155 -1.74 6.90 5.49
CA LEU A 155 -0.99 6.31 6.60
C LEU A 155 -0.50 4.90 6.28
N TRP A 156 -1.32 4.07 5.62
CA TRP A 156 -0.90 2.74 5.21
C TRP A 156 0.30 2.81 4.24
N LEU A 157 0.23 3.70 3.24
CA LEU A 157 1.34 3.94 2.32
C LEU A 157 2.60 4.44 3.04
N LEU A 158 2.47 5.41 3.95
CA LEU A 158 3.61 5.94 4.70
C LEU A 158 4.25 4.90 5.62
N ILE A 159 3.44 4.05 6.26
CA ILE A 159 3.94 2.96 7.08
C ILE A 159 4.69 1.94 6.22
N LEU A 160 4.18 1.59 5.04
CA LEU A 160 4.90 0.74 4.10
C LEU A 160 6.26 1.34 3.71
N CYS A 161 6.33 2.65 3.47
CA CYS A 161 7.60 3.35 3.24
C CYS A 161 8.54 3.25 4.47
N GLY A 162 8.02 3.45 5.68
CA GLY A 162 8.82 3.45 6.91
C GLY A 162 9.27 2.06 7.40
N ILE A 163 8.65 0.98 6.93
CA ILE A 163 9.09 -0.40 7.25
C ILE A 163 9.84 -1.07 6.10
N GLY A 164 9.74 -0.52 4.90
CA GLY A 164 10.45 -1.00 3.72
C GLY A 164 11.94 -0.70 3.79
N GLU A 165 12.72 -1.43 3.01
CA GLU A 165 14.16 -1.18 2.91
C GLU A 165 14.42 0.09 2.06
N THR A 166 14.71 1.19 2.74
CA THR A 166 14.80 2.54 2.16
C THR A 166 16.17 3.17 2.38
N SER A 167 16.38 4.39 1.86
CA SER A 167 17.52 5.21 2.26
C SER A 167 17.23 5.85 3.62
N ASP A 168 18.27 6.21 4.39
CA ASP A 168 18.09 6.90 5.68
C ASP A 168 17.26 8.18 5.52
N GLN A 169 17.49 8.92 4.43
CA GLN A 169 16.75 10.13 4.08
C GLN A 169 15.25 9.86 3.85
N ASP A 170 14.92 8.81 3.09
CA ASP A 170 13.54 8.42 2.83
C ASP A 170 12.84 7.92 4.10
N HIS A 171 13.56 7.16 4.94
CA HIS A 171 13.06 6.68 6.24
C HIS A 171 12.71 7.85 7.16
N GLU A 172 13.63 8.81 7.31
CA GLU A 172 13.39 10.03 8.10
C GLU A 172 12.23 10.85 7.56
N LEU A 173 12.12 10.99 6.24
CA LEU A 173 11.02 11.70 5.60
C LEU A 173 9.68 11.00 5.89
N ALA A 174 9.61 9.68 5.72
CA ALA A 174 8.43 8.89 6.02
C ALA A 174 8.02 9.05 7.50
N MET A 175 8.97 8.91 8.43
CA MET A 175 8.74 9.10 9.86
C MET A 175 8.18 10.49 10.18
N ARG A 176 8.79 11.55 9.63
CA ARG A 176 8.35 12.94 9.83
C ARG A 176 6.91 13.12 9.34
N MET A 177 6.57 12.55 8.19
CA MET A 177 5.23 12.61 7.62
C MET A 177 4.21 11.83 8.46
N ILE A 178 4.55 10.64 8.95
CA ILE A 178 3.68 9.86 9.85
C ILE A 178 3.38 10.67 11.12
N VAL A 179 4.42 11.21 11.77
CA VAL A 179 4.28 12.08 12.95
C VAL A 179 3.40 13.29 12.64
N GLY A 180 3.60 13.92 11.47
CA GLY A 180 2.78 15.03 11.00
C GLY A 180 1.30 14.67 10.92
N VAL A 181 0.96 13.53 10.33
CA VAL A 181 -0.42 13.05 10.22
C VAL A 181 -1.01 12.72 11.60
N ILE A 182 -0.25 12.05 12.48
CA ILE A 182 -0.67 11.73 13.86
C ILE A 182 -1.01 13.01 14.63
N LYS A 183 -0.14 14.03 14.57
CA LYS A 183 -0.35 15.32 15.24
C LYS A 183 -1.54 16.08 14.65
N LYS A 184 -1.59 16.19 13.31
CA LYS A 184 -2.64 16.94 12.60
C LYS A 184 -4.04 16.39 12.87
N HIS A 185 -4.17 15.06 12.97
CA HIS A 185 -5.46 14.40 13.16
C HIS A 185 -5.72 13.93 14.60
N ARG A 186 -4.85 14.32 15.55
CA ARG A 186 -4.97 14.01 16.98
C ARG A 186 -5.20 12.51 17.23
N LEU A 187 -4.48 11.65 16.50
CA LEU A 187 -4.62 10.20 16.61
C LEU A 187 -4.08 9.75 17.97
N ALA A 188 -4.97 9.20 18.81
CA ALA A 188 -4.72 9.04 20.24
C ALA A 188 -3.74 7.90 20.60
N SER A 189 -3.58 6.88 19.76
CA SER A 189 -2.67 5.77 20.06
C SER A 189 -2.17 5.04 18.81
N TRP A 190 -0.92 4.57 18.87
CA TRP A 190 -0.35 3.67 17.86
C TRP A 190 -1.20 2.41 17.67
N LYS A 191 -1.74 1.85 18.76
CA LYS A 191 -2.63 0.69 18.70
C LYS A 191 -3.88 0.97 17.88
N GLY A 192 -4.51 2.13 18.08
CA GLY A 192 -5.67 2.57 17.31
C GLY A 192 -5.33 2.76 15.84
N ILE A 193 -4.21 3.43 15.54
CA ILE A 193 -3.71 3.58 14.16
C ILE A 193 -3.58 2.21 13.50
N MET A 194 -2.92 1.25 14.15
CA MET A 194 -2.74 -0.09 13.57
C MET A 194 -4.07 -0.86 13.34
N VAL A 195 -5.15 -0.57 14.09
CA VAL A 195 -6.47 -1.15 13.79
C VAL A 195 -6.98 -0.64 12.45
N ASP A 196 -6.83 0.66 12.17
CA ASP A 196 -7.26 1.25 10.91
C ASP A 196 -6.37 0.81 9.73
N ILE A 197 -5.06 0.70 9.94
CA ILE A 197 -4.11 0.30 8.90
C ILE A 197 -4.34 -1.15 8.46
N ARG A 198 -4.71 -2.05 9.38
CA ARG A 198 -5.05 -3.45 9.06
C ARG A 198 -6.34 -3.62 8.26
N ARG A 199 -7.08 -2.53 8.00
CA ARG A 199 -8.21 -2.53 7.05
C ARG A 199 -7.75 -2.49 5.59
N MET A 200 -6.49 -2.18 5.35
CA MET A 200 -5.80 -2.27 4.06
C MET A 200 -5.04 -3.61 3.95
N PRO A 201 -4.56 -4.03 2.76
CA PRO A 201 -3.81 -5.28 2.62
C PRO A 201 -2.62 -5.33 3.59
N TRP A 202 -2.63 -6.33 4.48
CA TRP A 202 -1.69 -6.43 5.59
C TRP A 202 -1.32 -7.88 5.89
N LEU A 203 -0.06 -8.09 6.29
CA LEU A 203 0.51 -9.37 6.66
C LEU A 203 1.29 -9.24 7.96
N ASP A 204 1.31 -10.31 8.74
CA ASP A 204 1.94 -10.32 10.06
C ASP A 204 3.47 -10.16 9.99
N ILE A 205 4.08 -10.43 8.83
CA ILE A 205 5.52 -10.18 8.58
C ILE A 205 5.92 -8.71 8.73
N PHE A 206 4.96 -7.80 8.70
CA PHE A 206 5.18 -6.37 8.88
C PHE A 206 5.12 -5.96 10.36
N GLU A 207 4.54 -6.78 11.24
CA GLU A 207 4.25 -6.39 12.63
C GLU A 207 5.51 -6.06 13.43
N SER A 208 6.56 -6.87 13.31
CA SER A 208 7.83 -6.61 14.01
C SER A 208 8.47 -5.27 13.58
N ARG A 209 8.50 -5.01 12.27
CA ARG A 209 9.04 -3.76 11.72
C ARG A 209 8.17 -2.56 12.10
N CYS A 210 6.85 -2.72 12.11
CA CYS A 210 5.91 -1.70 12.59
C CYS A 210 6.03 -1.42 14.07
N ALA A 211 6.30 -2.43 14.90
CA ALA A 211 6.52 -2.23 16.32
C ALA A 211 7.77 -1.36 16.57
N THR A 212 8.86 -1.64 15.87
CA THR A 212 10.09 -0.82 15.89
C THR A 212 9.80 0.61 15.42
N LEU A 213 9.11 0.77 14.29
CA LEU A 213 8.70 2.09 13.79
C LEU A 213 7.85 2.85 14.82
N GLY A 214 6.89 2.17 15.47
CA GLY A 214 6.05 2.75 16.52
C GLY A 214 6.84 3.18 17.76
N GLN A 215 7.90 2.45 18.14
CA GLN A 215 8.80 2.84 19.23
C GLN A 215 9.62 4.08 18.87
N GLN A 216 10.20 4.11 17.66
CA GLN A 216 10.96 5.27 17.17
C GLN A 216 10.08 6.52 17.08
N ILE A 217 8.85 6.37 16.59
CA ILE A 217 7.86 7.44 16.52
C ILE A 217 7.57 7.98 17.91
N LYS A 218 7.31 7.13 18.92
CA LYS A 218 7.09 7.55 20.33
C LYS A 218 8.28 8.30 20.92
N GLY A 219 9.51 7.85 20.63
CA GLY A 219 10.74 8.51 21.09
C GLY A 219 10.92 9.94 20.56
N ASN A 220 10.31 10.27 19.43
CA ASN A 220 10.36 11.60 18.82
C ASN A 220 9.25 12.57 19.31
N PHE A 221 8.47 12.19 20.34
CA PHE A 221 7.46 13.04 20.98
C PHE A 221 7.84 13.54 22.38
N THR A 222 8.93 13.06 22.95
CA THR A 222 9.55 13.58 24.19
C THR A 222 10.66 14.54 23.86
#